data_AF-A0A140L043-F1
#
_entry.id   AF-A0A140L043-F1
#
_cell.length_a   1.000
_cell.length_b   1.000
_cell.length_c   1.000
_cell.angle_alpha   90.00
_cell.angle_beta   90.00
_cell.angle_gamma   90.00
#
_symmetry.space_group_name_H-M   'P 1'
#
loop_
_entity.id
_entity.type
_entity.pdbx_description
1 polymer ?
#
loop_
_entity_poly.entity_id
_entity_poly.type
_entity_poly.pdbx_seq_one_letter_code
_entity_poly.pdbx_strand_id
1 'polypeptide(L)'
;MDWSKAKNILIIAFTITNIFLIINIEKNMLASKGMPMPIDRTVENVVRILEEKNMKVEGDIPRHMAPMAVLEVAYETYDEDKMMKLFGGRKDADPNGRGQVEIINGKMLVYTNSGAKGTNGSMDHKKALNVAEKFLRAYGFMKSDVDHWRTVYHEEGYEIIFKQKYKNTFLEESYMKVVISKTGAVRLFERIWLRPLKAGSHKNEIIPSTKALLKSVEKMGNPEEEKVITDIALGYRFDPPNWQNVKSGTAFPVWRIVLKEGDVIFIDAYEND
;
A
#
# COMPACT_ATOMS: atom_id res chain seq x y z
N MET A 1 8.81 71.19 -27.51
CA MET A 1 8.80 69.93 -26.72
C MET A 1 9.55 68.89 -27.53
N ASP A 2 10.71 68.43 -27.04
CA ASP A 2 11.62 67.55 -27.80
C ASP A 2 11.06 66.12 -27.86
N TRP A 3 10.09 65.91 -28.74
CA TRP A 3 9.40 64.64 -28.97
C TRP A 3 10.36 63.50 -29.31
N SER A 4 11.49 63.80 -29.96
CA SER A 4 12.54 62.82 -30.23
C SER A 4 13.30 62.37 -28.97
N LYS A 5 13.50 63.26 -27.98
CA LYS A 5 14.16 62.90 -26.71
C LYS A 5 13.23 62.04 -25.85
N ALA A 6 11.95 62.37 -25.80
CA ALA A 6 10.95 61.59 -25.06
C ALA A 6 10.82 60.15 -25.61
N LYS A 7 10.83 59.97 -26.94
CA LYS A 7 10.81 58.64 -27.56
C LYS A 7 12.04 57.80 -27.20
N ASN A 8 13.23 58.38 -27.26
CA ASN A 8 14.45 57.65 -26.92
C ASN A 8 14.47 57.23 -25.44
N ILE A 9 14.03 58.11 -24.53
CA ILE A 9 13.92 57.79 -23.10
C ILE A 9 12.94 56.64 -22.89
N LEU A 10 11.80 56.64 -23.59
CA LEU A 10 10.78 55.60 -23.47
C LEU A 10 11.29 54.24 -23.98
N ILE A 11 12.01 54.22 -25.11
CA ILE A 11 12.61 53.01 -25.67
C ILE A 11 13.66 52.42 -24.72
N ILE A 12 14.52 53.28 -24.14
CA ILE A 12 15.55 52.86 -23.19
C ILE A 12 14.92 52.30 -21.92
N ALA A 13 13.92 52.99 -21.37
CA ALA A 13 13.20 52.53 -20.18
C ALA A 13 12.53 51.17 -20.41
N PHE A 14 11.86 50.99 -21.55
CA PHE A 14 11.21 49.72 -21.89
C PHE A 14 12.21 48.57 -22.08
N THR A 15 13.38 48.87 -22.65
CA THR A 15 14.47 47.89 -22.81
C THR A 15 15.02 47.44 -21.46
N ILE A 16 15.24 48.38 -20.53
CA ILE A 16 15.71 48.07 -19.18
C ILE A 16 14.66 47.23 -18.43
N THR A 17 13.37 47.58 -18.53
CA THR A 17 12.28 46.81 -17.91
C THR A 17 12.19 45.40 -18.48
N ASN A 18 12.31 45.23 -19.80
CA ASN A 18 12.29 43.92 -20.43
C ASN A 18 13.50 43.06 -20.04
N ILE A 19 14.69 43.64 -19.94
CA ILE A 19 15.88 42.93 -19.45
C ILE A 19 15.69 42.53 -17.97
N PHE A 20 15.15 43.42 -17.14
CA PHE A 20 14.85 43.12 -15.75
C PHE A 20 13.83 41.97 -15.63
N LEU A 21 12.79 41.97 -16.46
CA LEU A 21 11.81 40.89 -16.53
C LEU A 21 12.46 39.56 -16.94
N ILE A 22 13.34 39.55 -17.96
CA ILE A 22 14.05 38.35 -18.39
C ILE A 22 14.93 37.80 -17.26
N ILE A 23 15.71 38.66 -16.59
CA ILE A 23 16.56 38.24 -15.46
C ILE A 23 15.71 37.69 -14.30
N ASN A 24 14.56 38.31 -14.02
CA ASN A 24 13.66 37.87 -12.96
C ASN A 24 12.99 36.54 -13.32
N ILE A 25 12.58 36.37 -14.58
CA ILE A 25 12.02 35.11 -15.09
C ILE A 25 13.08 34.00 -15.08
N GLU A 26 14.32 34.26 -15.51
CA GLU A 26 15.40 33.27 -15.43
C GLU A 26 15.74 32.90 -13.99
N LYS A 27 15.82 33.87 -13.07
CA LYS A 27 16.05 33.59 -11.65
C LYS A 27 14.89 32.80 -11.02
N ASN A 28 13.65 33.13 -11.36
CA ASN A 28 12.48 32.40 -10.88
C ASN A 28 12.36 31.03 -11.55
N MET A 29 12.73 30.87 -12.81
CA MET A 29 12.78 29.57 -13.49
C MET A 29 13.95 28.71 -12.99
N LEU A 30 15.10 29.28 -12.62
CA LEU A 30 16.22 28.56 -12.00
C LEU A 30 15.93 28.22 -10.53
N ALA A 31 15.12 29.02 -9.85
CA ALA A 31 14.61 28.71 -8.51
C ALA A 31 13.45 27.69 -8.56
N SER A 32 12.59 27.73 -9.59
CA SER A 32 11.48 26.79 -9.75
C SER A 32 11.89 25.48 -10.43
N LYS A 33 12.90 25.52 -11.31
CA LYS A 33 13.72 24.37 -11.73
C LYS A 33 15.02 24.43 -10.95
N GLY A 34 14.92 24.29 -9.63
CA GLY A 34 16.10 24.04 -8.81
C GLY A 34 16.94 22.97 -9.50
N MET A 35 18.24 23.22 -9.67
CA MET A 35 19.18 22.14 -9.99
C MET A 35 18.76 20.96 -9.11
N PRO A 36 18.30 19.83 -9.70
CA PRO A 36 17.81 18.75 -8.87
C PRO A 36 18.98 18.38 -7.98
N MET A 37 18.84 18.63 -6.67
CA MET A 37 19.83 18.13 -5.73
C MET A 37 20.00 16.64 -6.03
N PRO A 38 21.23 16.11 -6.04
CA PRO A 38 21.43 14.68 -6.15
C PRO A 38 20.49 14.01 -5.17
N ILE A 39 19.67 13.07 -5.65
CA ILE A 39 18.60 12.45 -4.88
C ILE A 39 19.11 11.95 -3.51
N ASP A 40 20.36 11.51 -3.45
CA ASP A 40 21.04 11.08 -2.24
C ASP A 40 21.14 12.17 -1.16
N ARG A 41 21.49 13.41 -1.53
CA ARG A 41 21.54 14.53 -0.56
C ARG A 41 20.16 14.89 -0.04
N THR A 42 19.12 14.79 -0.87
CA THR A 42 17.74 14.99 -0.45
C THR A 42 17.31 13.89 0.52
N VAL A 43 17.69 12.63 0.25
CA VAL A 43 17.42 11.49 1.14
C VAL A 43 18.10 11.68 2.49
N GLU A 44 19.40 11.97 2.53
CA GLU A 44 20.16 12.22 3.77
C GLU A 44 19.53 13.32 4.62
N ASN A 45 19.15 14.43 3.99
CA ASN A 45 18.50 15.55 4.70
C ASN A 45 17.14 15.13 5.29
N VAL A 46 16.33 14.37 4.54
CA VAL A 46 15.05 13.89 5.06
C VAL A 46 15.23 12.88 6.19
N VAL A 47 16.18 11.95 6.08
CA VAL A 47 16.49 11.01 7.17
C VAL A 47 16.87 11.77 8.44
N ARG A 48 17.73 12.80 8.34
CA ARG A 48 18.07 13.64 9.50
C ARG A 48 16.85 14.33 10.12
N ILE A 49 15.95 14.87 9.30
CA ILE A 49 14.70 15.50 9.78
C ILE A 49 13.80 14.47 10.48
N LEU A 50 13.75 13.23 9.99
CA LEU A 50 12.99 12.16 10.63
C LEU A 50 13.61 11.78 11.98
N GLU A 51 14.94 11.66 12.04
CA GLU A 51 15.67 11.35 13.29
C GLU A 51 15.44 12.41 14.37
N GLU A 52 15.44 13.70 14.00
CA GLU A 52 15.09 14.82 14.91
C GLU A 52 13.65 14.70 15.48
N LYS A 53 12.80 13.92 14.83
CA LYS A 53 11.42 13.64 15.22
C LYS A 53 11.25 12.22 15.80
N ASN A 54 12.31 11.62 16.33
CA ASN A 54 12.33 10.27 16.88
C ASN A 54 11.89 9.18 15.87
N MET A 55 12.12 9.41 14.58
CA MET A 55 11.87 8.41 13.52
C MET A 55 13.16 7.94 12.90
N LYS A 56 13.43 6.64 13.01
CA LYS A 56 14.57 6.00 12.38
C LYS A 56 14.14 5.29 11.10
N VAL A 57 14.93 5.41 10.04
CA VAL A 57 14.70 4.66 8.80
C VAL A 57 15.76 3.56 8.68
N GLU A 58 15.33 2.30 8.77
CA GLU A 58 16.19 1.12 8.58
C GLU A 58 15.99 0.47 7.20
N GLY A 59 14.85 0.75 6.54
CA GLY A 59 14.54 0.25 5.20
C GLY A 59 15.17 1.05 4.06
N ASP A 60 15.24 0.44 2.87
CA ASP A 60 15.72 1.10 1.67
C ASP A 60 14.73 2.17 1.18
N ILE A 61 15.24 3.36 0.86
CA ILE A 61 14.43 4.47 0.32
C ILE A 61 14.50 4.47 -1.22
N PRO A 62 13.38 4.28 -1.93
CA PRO A 62 13.33 4.32 -3.38
C PRO A 62 13.75 5.68 -3.94
N ARG A 63 14.69 5.68 -4.89
CA ARG A 63 15.25 6.90 -5.50
C ARG A 63 14.70 7.22 -6.88
N HIS A 64 14.11 6.23 -7.53
CA HIS A 64 13.56 6.33 -8.87
C HIS A 64 12.11 5.93 -8.87
N MET A 65 11.28 6.76 -9.48
CA MET A 65 9.84 6.55 -9.55
C MET A 65 9.36 6.89 -10.95
N ALA A 66 8.61 5.95 -11.52
CA ALA A 66 7.92 6.20 -12.77
C ALA A 66 6.54 6.81 -12.46
N PRO A 67 6.02 7.70 -13.33
CA PRO A 67 4.63 8.11 -13.30
C PRO A 67 3.68 6.89 -13.31
N MET A 68 2.62 6.94 -12.51
CA MET A 68 1.63 5.86 -12.41
C MET A 68 0.23 6.34 -12.78
N ALA A 69 -0.49 5.49 -13.51
CA ALA A 69 -1.91 5.66 -13.75
C ALA A 69 -2.70 5.05 -12.59
N VAL A 70 -3.96 5.45 -12.44
CA VAL A 70 -4.90 4.74 -11.57
C VAL A 70 -5.19 3.32 -12.08
N LEU A 71 -5.70 2.46 -11.21
CA LEU A 71 -6.07 1.09 -11.56
C LEU A 71 -7.54 0.82 -11.21
N GLU A 72 -8.34 0.49 -12.23
CA GLU A 72 -9.69 0.00 -12.00
C GLU A 72 -9.66 -1.42 -11.46
N VAL A 73 -10.36 -1.64 -10.36
CA VAL A 73 -10.44 -2.92 -9.65
C VAL A 73 -11.89 -3.27 -9.31
N ALA A 74 -12.17 -4.56 -9.18
CA ALA A 74 -13.43 -5.06 -8.64
C ALA A 74 -13.16 -6.07 -7.53
N TYR A 75 -14.03 -6.16 -6.53
CA TYR A 75 -13.96 -7.27 -5.59
C TYR A 75 -14.20 -8.60 -6.32
N GLU A 76 -13.40 -9.63 -5.99
CA GLU A 76 -13.79 -11.01 -6.30
C GLU A 76 -15.05 -11.32 -5.50
N THR A 77 -16.05 -11.88 -6.18
CA THR A 77 -17.32 -12.29 -5.55
C THR A 77 -17.40 -13.81 -5.45
N TYR A 78 -17.98 -14.29 -4.37
CA TYR A 78 -18.10 -15.71 -4.08
C TYR A 78 -19.55 -16.17 -4.18
N ASP A 79 -19.73 -17.31 -4.84
CA ASP A 79 -20.98 -18.04 -4.83
C ASP A 79 -20.99 -18.97 -3.62
N GLU A 80 -21.98 -18.81 -2.76
CA GLU A 80 -22.08 -19.50 -1.48
C GLU A 80 -22.08 -21.03 -1.67
N ASP A 81 -22.94 -21.52 -2.57
CA ASP A 81 -23.10 -22.96 -2.84
C ASP A 81 -21.82 -23.60 -3.40
N LYS A 82 -21.10 -22.88 -4.28
CA LYS A 82 -19.79 -23.34 -4.78
C LYS A 82 -18.75 -23.38 -3.67
N MET A 83 -18.69 -22.36 -2.81
CA MET A 83 -17.69 -22.33 -1.73
C MET A 83 -17.99 -23.41 -0.68
N MET A 84 -19.25 -23.61 -0.31
CA MET A 84 -19.63 -24.71 0.57
C MET A 84 -19.22 -26.08 0.02
N LYS A 85 -19.49 -26.35 -1.26
CA LYS A 85 -19.06 -27.59 -1.91
C LYS A 85 -17.54 -27.73 -1.94
N LEU A 86 -16.83 -26.64 -2.20
CA LEU A 86 -15.38 -26.62 -2.29
C LEU A 86 -14.72 -26.97 -0.95
N PHE A 87 -15.16 -26.37 0.15
CA PHE A 87 -14.62 -26.63 1.49
C PHE A 87 -15.22 -27.87 2.18
N GLY A 88 -16.20 -28.53 1.55
CA GLY A 88 -16.98 -29.59 2.19
C GLY A 88 -17.78 -29.11 3.40
N GLY A 89 -18.14 -27.82 3.41
CA GLY A 89 -18.77 -27.13 4.53
C GLY A 89 -20.29 -27.24 4.58
N ARG A 90 -20.87 -26.87 5.73
CA ARG A 90 -22.32 -26.85 5.99
C ARG A 90 -22.81 -25.41 6.17
N LYS A 91 -24.08 -25.13 5.78
CA LYS A 91 -24.75 -23.82 6.01
C LYS A 91 -24.94 -23.53 7.50
N ASP A 92 -25.32 -24.55 8.25
CA ASP A 92 -25.64 -24.41 9.67
C ASP A 92 -24.40 -24.57 10.54
N ALA A 93 -24.38 -23.88 11.68
CA ALA A 93 -23.39 -24.07 12.72
C ALA A 93 -23.37 -25.55 13.14
N ASP A 94 -22.32 -26.29 12.78
CA ASP A 94 -22.12 -27.64 13.27
C ASP A 94 -21.87 -27.56 14.78
N PRO A 95 -22.62 -28.29 15.63
CA PRO A 95 -22.38 -28.33 17.08
C PRO A 95 -20.94 -28.76 17.43
N ASN A 96 -20.26 -29.44 16.51
CA ASN A 96 -18.86 -29.85 16.64
C ASN A 96 -17.86 -28.85 16.03
N GLY A 97 -18.33 -27.70 15.53
CA GLY A 97 -17.52 -26.62 14.96
C GLY A 97 -16.76 -27.00 13.69
N ARG A 98 -17.29 -27.91 12.86
CA ARG A 98 -16.60 -28.40 11.66
C ARG A 98 -17.06 -27.66 10.40
N GLY A 99 -16.09 -27.03 9.74
CA GLY A 99 -16.19 -26.60 8.34
C GLY A 99 -17.38 -25.68 8.03
N GLN A 100 -17.50 -24.58 8.75
CA GLN A 100 -18.48 -23.54 8.44
C GLN A 100 -17.91 -22.61 7.36
N VAL A 101 -18.70 -22.24 6.37
CA VAL A 101 -18.36 -21.26 5.34
C VAL A 101 -19.37 -20.13 5.39
N GLU A 102 -18.90 -18.89 5.44
CA GLU A 102 -19.72 -17.69 5.41
C GLU A 102 -19.20 -16.75 4.32
N ILE A 103 -20.13 -16.17 3.55
CA ILE A 103 -19.82 -15.14 2.55
C ILE A 103 -20.44 -13.82 2.99
N ILE A 104 -19.61 -12.90 3.47
CA ILE A 104 -20.06 -11.58 3.94
C ILE A 104 -20.10 -10.61 2.76
N ASN A 105 -21.27 -10.00 2.52
CA ASN A 105 -21.53 -9.05 1.43
C ASN A 105 -21.14 -9.55 0.03
N GLY A 106 -21.10 -10.87 -0.17
CA GLY A 106 -20.67 -11.50 -1.43
C GLY A 106 -19.17 -11.45 -1.73
N LYS A 107 -18.34 -10.82 -0.87
CA LYS A 107 -16.95 -10.42 -1.19
C LYS A 107 -15.91 -10.92 -0.21
N MET A 108 -16.30 -11.17 1.04
CA MET A 108 -15.41 -11.72 2.04
C MET A 108 -15.79 -13.18 2.27
N LEU A 109 -14.86 -14.07 1.97
CA LEU A 109 -14.99 -15.50 2.25
C LEU A 109 -14.38 -15.77 3.62
N VAL A 110 -15.17 -16.35 4.52
CA VAL A 110 -14.73 -16.80 5.83
C VAL A 110 -15.00 -18.29 5.94
N TYR A 111 -13.98 -19.05 6.33
CA TYR A 111 -14.08 -20.47 6.64
C TYR A 111 -13.56 -20.72 8.05
N THR A 112 -14.36 -21.39 8.87
CA THR A 112 -14.03 -21.69 10.28
C THR A 112 -14.11 -23.20 10.53
N ASN A 113 -13.11 -23.73 11.22
CA ASN A 113 -13.05 -25.14 11.60
C ASN A 113 -12.46 -25.33 13.00
N SER A 114 -13.25 -24.95 14.01
CA SER A 114 -12.95 -25.15 15.43
C SER A 114 -12.83 -26.62 15.82
N GLY A 115 -13.51 -27.53 15.10
CA GLY A 115 -13.51 -28.97 15.35
C GLY A 115 -12.35 -29.75 14.72
N ALA A 116 -11.51 -29.12 13.88
CA ALA A 116 -10.41 -29.80 13.22
C ALA A 116 -9.41 -30.40 14.23
N LYS A 117 -9.00 -31.65 14.01
CA LYS A 117 -7.92 -32.26 14.76
C LYS A 117 -6.60 -31.93 14.07
N GLY A 118 -5.65 -31.40 14.82
CA GLY A 118 -4.30 -31.20 14.33
C GLY A 118 -3.48 -32.48 14.39
N THR A 119 -2.25 -32.41 13.89
CA THR A 119 -1.22 -33.42 14.11
C THR A 119 -0.58 -33.23 15.49
N ASN A 120 -0.19 -34.33 16.16
CA ASN A 120 0.55 -34.26 17.44
C ASN A 120 2.00 -33.74 17.32
N GLY A 121 2.33 -33.07 16.21
CA GLY A 121 3.65 -32.50 15.96
C GLY A 121 3.79 -31.08 16.50
N SER A 122 5.01 -30.72 16.93
CA SER A 122 5.36 -29.35 17.29
C SER A 122 5.36 -28.45 16.05
N MET A 123 4.63 -27.34 16.12
CA MET A 123 4.54 -26.31 15.10
C MET A 123 5.58 -25.21 15.32
N ASP A 124 6.09 -24.68 14.22
CA ASP A 124 6.99 -23.53 14.17
C ASP A 124 6.57 -22.60 13.03
N HIS A 125 7.18 -21.41 12.96
CA HIS A 125 6.86 -20.40 11.94
C HIS A 125 6.90 -20.96 10.50
N LYS A 126 7.91 -21.78 10.18
CA LYS A 126 8.12 -22.31 8.82
C LYS A 126 7.12 -23.40 8.48
N LYS A 127 6.82 -24.28 9.43
CA LYS A 127 5.77 -25.31 9.27
C LYS A 127 4.39 -24.68 9.12
N ALA A 128 4.08 -23.66 9.93
CA ALA A 128 2.82 -22.95 9.85
C ALA A 128 2.63 -22.31 8.46
N LEU A 129 3.65 -21.61 7.95
CA LEU A 129 3.62 -21.06 6.60
C LEU A 129 3.39 -22.15 5.53
N ASN A 130 4.11 -23.27 5.61
CA ASN A 130 3.95 -24.37 4.65
C ASN A 130 2.54 -24.99 4.69
N VAL A 131 1.95 -25.12 5.88
CA VAL A 131 0.56 -25.60 6.02
C VAL A 131 -0.42 -24.60 5.39
N ALA A 132 -0.23 -23.30 5.63
CA ALA A 132 -1.05 -22.25 5.01
C ALA A 132 -0.95 -22.29 3.48
N GLU A 133 0.27 -22.34 2.92
CA GLU A 133 0.46 -22.41 1.47
C GLU A 133 -0.17 -23.66 0.85
N LYS A 134 -0.02 -24.83 1.49
CA LYS A 134 -0.65 -26.07 1.02
C LYS A 134 -2.17 -25.96 1.03
N PHE A 135 -2.73 -25.38 2.09
CA PHE A 135 -4.16 -25.11 2.19
C PHE A 135 -4.62 -24.20 1.05
N LEU A 136 -3.94 -23.06 0.81
CA LEU A 136 -4.29 -22.15 -0.28
C LEU A 136 -4.16 -22.80 -1.66
N ARG A 137 -3.14 -23.65 -1.87
CA ARG A 137 -2.96 -24.41 -3.13
C ARG A 137 -4.09 -25.42 -3.35
N ALA A 138 -4.50 -26.14 -2.31
CA ALA A 138 -5.56 -27.14 -2.41
C ALA A 138 -6.90 -26.54 -2.87
N TYR A 139 -7.18 -25.29 -2.48
CA TYR A 139 -8.39 -24.57 -2.87
C TYR A 139 -8.20 -23.62 -4.06
N GLY A 140 -7.02 -23.61 -4.70
CA GLY A 140 -6.76 -22.78 -5.88
C GLY A 140 -6.60 -21.28 -5.62
N PHE A 141 -6.38 -20.88 -4.36
CA PHE A 141 -6.16 -19.48 -3.97
C PHE A 141 -4.69 -19.05 -4.03
N MET A 142 -3.75 -20.00 -4.05
CA MET A 142 -2.32 -19.69 -4.21
C MET A 142 -1.95 -19.43 -5.67
N LYS A 143 -2.22 -18.21 -6.14
CA LYS A 143 -1.91 -17.70 -7.49
C LYS A 143 -0.59 -16.93 -7.53
N SER A 144 -0.16 -16.47 -8.71
CA SER A 144 1.09 -15.72 -8.89
C SER A 144 1.07 -14.30 -8.31
N ASP A 145 -0.13 -13.76 -8.05
CA ASP A 145 -0.34 -12.45 -7.45
C ASP A 145 -0.39 -12.50 -5.90
N VAL A 146 -0.11 -13.65 -5.30
CA VAL A 146 -0.09 -13.83 -3.84
C VAL A 146 1.33 -13.66 -3.32
N ASP A 147 1.49 -12.82 -2.31
CA ASP A 147 2.74 -12.69 -1.56
C ASP A 147 2.54 -13.00 -0.09
N HIS A 148 3.47 -13.71 0.51
CA HIS A 148 3.51 -13.84 1.97
C HIS A 148 3.87 -12.48 2.59
N TRP A 149 3.05 -12.01 3.52
CA TRP A 149 3.27 -10.73 4.19
C TRP A 149 3.95 -10.91 5.54
N ARG A 150 3.31 -11.69 6.43
CA ARG A 150 3.86 -11.96 7.76
C ARG A 150 3.30 -13.24 8.33
N THR A 151 4.06 -13.82 9.25
CA THR A 151 3.60 -14.89 10.14
C THR A 151 3.76 -14.39 11.56
N VAL A 152 2.67 -14.35 12.31
CA VAL A 152 2.64 -13.87 13.70
C VAL A 152 2.26 -15.04 14.59
N TYR A 153 3.00 -15.22 15.68
CA TYR A 153 2.66 -16.21 16.70
C TYR A 153 1.78 -15.60 17.78
N HIS A 154 0.75 -16.34 18.19
CA HIS A 154 -0.15 -16.02 19.29
C HIS A 154 -0.31 -17.25 20.20
N GLU A 155 -0.94 -17.08 21.36
CA GLU A 155 -1.11 -18.18 22.33
C GLU A 155 -1.84 -19.40 21.75
N GLU A 156 -2.75 -19.20 20.81
CA GLU A 156 -3.55 -20.27 20.19
C GLU A 156 -2.88 -20.91 18.95
N GLY A 157 -1.80 -20.31 18.43
CA GLY A 157 -1.10 -20.80 17.24
C GLY A 157 -0.46 -19.70 16.40
N TYR A 158 -0.64 -19.76 15.08
CA TYR A 158 -0.01 -18.86 14.12
C TYR A 158 -1.06 -18.20 13.23
N GLU A 159 -0.95 -16.89 13.05
CA GLU A 159 -1.65 -16.13 12.02
C GLU A 159 -0.70 -15.89 10.85
N ILE A 160 -1.09 -16.30 9.65
CA ILE A 160 -0.33 -16.09 8.42
C ILE A 160 -1.15 -15.16 7.53
N ILE A 161 -0.55 -14.02 7.18
CA ILE A 161 -1.15 -13.03 6.29
C ILE A 161 -0.45 -13.09 4.94
N PHE A 162 -1.25 -13.12 3.88
CA PHE A 162 -0.82 -12.94 2.50
C PHE A 162 -1.47 -11.68 1.92
N LYS A 163 -0.73 -10.97 1.07
CA LYS A 163 -1.19 -9.74 0.39
C LYS A 163 -1.17 -9.94 -1.13
N GLN A 164 -1.97 -9.14 -1.83
CA GLN A 164 -1.99 -9.16 -3.29
C GLN A 164 -0.90 -8.28 -3.88
N LYS A 165 -0.33 -8.73 -5.00
CA LYS A 165 0.51 -7.95 -5.90
C LYS A 165 -0.18 -7.73 -7.23
N TYR A 166 -0.02 -6.54 -7.79
CA TYR A 166 -0.33 -6.28 -9.19
C TYR A 166 0.97 -5.91 -9.91
N LYS A 167 1.40 -6.78 -10.84
CA LYS A 167 2.73 -6.71 -11.45
C LYS A 167 3.82 -6.71 -10.37
N ASN A 168 4.66 -5.67 -10.32
CA ASN A 168 5.77 -5.55 -9.36
C ASN A 168 5.42 -4.63 -8.17
N THR A 169 4.14 -4.32 -7.97
CA THR A 169 3.67 -3.41 -6.91
C THR A 169 2.64 -4.10 -6.03
N PHE A 170 2.52 -3.69 -4.76
CA PHE A 170 1.45 -4.19 -3.91
C PHE A 170 0.09 -3.65 -4.37
N LEU A 171 -0.97 -4.41 -4.07
CA LEU A 171 -2.36 -3.98 -4.19
C LEU A 171 -3.04 -4.17 -2.83
N GLU A 172 -3.17 -3.05 -2.11
CA GLU A 172 -3.69 -2.98 -0.76
C GLU A 172 -5.23 -3.12 -0.74
N GLU A 173 -5.77 -3.45 0.44
CA GLU A 173 -7.14 -3.94 0.73
C GLU A 173 -7.32 -5.44 0.52
N SER A 174 -6.58 -6.04 -0.43
CA SER A 174 -6.63 -7.48 -0.67
C SER A 174 -5.73 -8.26 0.29
N TYR A 175 -6.30 -9.24 0.96
CA TYR A 175 -5.56 -10.13 1.84
C TYR A 175 -6.16 -11.52 1.94
N MET A 176 -5.31 -12.45 2.34
CA MET A 176 -5.73 -13.73 2.90
C MET A 176 -5.14 -13.88 4.29
N LYS A 177 -5.96 -14.33 5.24
CA LYS A 177 -5.53 -14.69 6.58
C LYS A 177 -5.79 -16.16 6.80
N VAL A 178 -4.78 -16.88 7.27
CA VAL A 178 -4.91 -18.28 7.69
C VAL A 178 -4.46 -18.38 9.14
N VAL A 179 -5.35 -18.86 10.02
CA VAL A 179 -4.99 -19.15 11.42
C VAL A 179 -4.81 -20.65 11.58
N ILE A 180 -3.67 -21.04 12.13
CA ILE A 180 -3.27 -22.44 12.31
C ILE A 180 -3.02 -22.68 13.79
N SER A 181 -3.65 -23.69 14.37
CA SER A 181 -3.43 -24.05 15.77
C SER A 181 -2.00 -24.53 16.02
N LYS A 182 -1.59 -24.56 17.29
CA LYS A 182 -0.34 -25.22 17.74
C LYS A 182 -0.20 -26.68 17.30
N THR A 183 -1.32 -27.35 17.02
CA THR A 183 -1.36 -28.73 16.53
C THR A 183 -1.35 -28.82 15.00
N GLY A 184 -1.29 -27.70 14.27
CA GLY A 184 -1.22 -27.68 12.81
C GLY A 184 -2.57 -27.75 12.10
N ALA A 185 -3.70 -27.63 12.80
CA ALA A 185 -5.01 -27.57 12.18
C ALA A 185 -5.32 -26.15 11.69
N VAL A 186 -5.82 -26.01 10.46
CA VAL A 186 -6.35 -24.73 9.97
C VAL A 186 -7.68 -24.44 10.68
N ARG A 187 -7.72 -23.36 11.45
CA ARG A 187 -8.86 -22.93 12.27
C ARG A 187 -9.72 -21.89 11.59
N LEU A 188 -9.08 -20.95 10.91
CA LEU A 188 -9.74 -19.84 10.24
C LEU A 188 -9.05 -19.60 8.90
N PHE A 189 -9.84 -19.33 7.90
CA PHE A 189 -9.40 -18.74 6.64
C PHE A 189 -10.32 -17.57 6.31
N GLU A 190 -9.74 -16.38 6.16
CA GLU A 190 -10.44 -15.19 5.68
C GLU A 190 -9.81 -14.73 4.38
N ARG A 191 -10.64 -14.27 3.45
CA ARG A 191 -10.18 -13.79 2.15
C ARG A 191 -11.03 -12.63 1.64
N ILE A 192 -10.34 -11.54 1.30
CA ILE A 192 -10.82 -10.47 0.42
C ILE A 192 -9.80 -10.34 -0.71
N TRP A 193 -10.25 -10.30 -1.96
CA TRP A 193 -9.34 -10.17 -3.10
C TRP A 193 -9.91 -9.25 -4.15
N LEU A 194 -9.02 -8.59 -4.89
CA LEU A 194 -9.39 -7.73 -5.99
C LEU A 194 -9.04 -8.38 -7.32
N ARG A 195 -9.88 -8.13 -8.31
CA ARG A 195 -9.64 -8.42 -9.72
C ARG A 195 -9.24 -7.11 -10.41
N PRO A 196 -7.96 -6.95 -10.78
CA PRO A 196 -7.53 -5.84 -11.61
C PRO A 196 -8.26 -5.88 -12.95
N LEU A 197 -8.88 -4.76 -13.35
CA LEU A 197 -9.65 -4.66 -14.58
C LEU A 197 -8.83 -3.95 -15.67
N LYS A 198 -8.46 -2.70 -15.43
CA LYS A 198 -7.79 -1.86 -16.43
C LYS A 198 -6.98 -0.75 -15.75
N ALA A 199 -5.76 -0.52 -16.23
CA ALA A 199 -5.01 0.67 -15.87
C ALA A 199 -5.52 1.89 -16.66
N GLY A 200 -5.60 3.05 -16.00
CA GLY A 200 -5.89 4.32 -16.65
C GLY A 200 -4.91 4.62 -17.80
N SER A 201 -5.37 5.39 -18.78
CA SER A 201 -4.53 5.80 -19.92
C SER A 201 -3.52 6.88 -19.54
N HIS A 202 -3.89 7.75 -18.60
CA HIS A 202 -3.05 8.86 -18.16
C HIS A 202 -2.22 8.46 -16.94
N LYS A 203 -0.92 8.75 -16.99
CA LYS A 203 0.01 8.53 -15.88
C LYS A 203 0.39 9.87 -15.29
N ASN A 204 0.12 10.05 -14.00
CA ASN A 204 0.47 11.27 -13.28
C ASN A 204 1.84 11.12 -12.62
N GLU A 205 2.51 12.25 -12.43
CA GLU A 205 3.71 12.30 -11.60
C GLU A 205 3.38 11.87 -10.16
N ILE A 206 4.37 11.24 -9.53
CA ILE A 206 4.28 10.72 -8.17
C ILE A 206 5.17 11.56 -7.27
N ILE A 207 4.71 11.89 -6.07
CA ILE A 207 5.53 12.58 -5.07
C ILE A 207 6.74 11.73 -4.69
N PRO A 208 7.94 12.31 -4.54
CA PRO A 208 9.13 11.59 -4.11
C PRO A 208 8.92 10.77 -2.83
N SER A 209 9.60 9.64 -2.71
CA SER A 209 9.60 8.82 -1.47
C SER A 209 9.98 9.66 -0.23
N THR A 210 10.92 10.59 -0.39
CA THR A 210 11.34 11.56 0.64
C THR A 210 10.20 12.48 1.07
N LYS A 211 9.38 12.95 0.13
CA LYS A 211 8.19 13.76 0.41
C LYS A 211 7.10 12.93 1.10
N ALA A 212 6.93 11.67 0.69
CA ALA A 212 6.01 10.76 1.36
C ALA A 212 6.42 10.46 2.80
N LEU A 213 7.71 10.25 3.07
CA LEU A 213 8.25 10.10 4.42
C LEU A 213 7.99 11.33 5.28
N LEU A 214 8.24 12.55 4.76
CA LEU A 214 7.92 13.79 5.49
C LEU A 214 6.42 13.93 5.79
N LYS A 215 5.54 13.60 4.83
CA LYS A 215 4.08 13.60 5.06
C LYS A 215 3.65 12.53 6.07
N SER A 216 4.39 11.43 6.19
CA SER A 216 4.05 10.34 7.11
C SER A 216 4.19 10.74 8.58
N VAL A 217 5.08 11.70 8.88
CA VAL A 217 5.26 12.29 10.22
C VAL A 217 3.94 12.76 10.81
N GLU A 218 3.10 13.45 10.04
CA GLU A 218 1.82 14.00 10.50
C GLU A 218 0.81 12.91 10.87
N LYS A 219 1.00 11.69 10.36
CA LYS A 219 0.15 10.53 10.64
C LYS A 219 0.69 9.66 11.76
N MET A 220 1.92 9.91 12.23
CA MET A 220 2.52 9.19 13.34
C MET A 220 2.15 9.93 14.63
N GLY A 221 1.41 9.25 15.51
CA GLY A 221 0.76 9.83 16.68
C GLY A 221 1.71 10.51 17.66
N ASN A 222 2.11 9.81 18.73
CA ASN A 222 2.87 10.41 19.82
C ASN A 222 4.34 10.66 19.40
N PRO A 223 4.82 11.92 19.34
CA PRO A 223 6.19 12.24 18.94
C PRO A 223 7.25 11.84 19.97
N GLU A 224 6.86 11.43 21.17
CA GLU A 224 7.80 11.00 22.23
C GLU A 224 8.23 9.54 22.10
N GLU A 225 7.52 8.74 21.30
CA GLU A 225 7.86 7.33 21.09
C GLU A 225 8.75 7.19 19.84
N GLU A 226 9.87 6.47 19.98
CA GLU A 226 10.71 6.17 18.82
C GLU A 226 9.97 5.24 17.86
N LYS A 227 9.84 5.66 16.60
CA LYS A 227 9.25 4.86 15.52
C LYS A 227 10.31 4.45 14.52
N VAL A 228 10.33 3.17 14.17
CA VAL A 228 11.30 2.61 13.21
C VAL A 228 10.60 2.21 11.93
N ILE A 229 10.94 2.87 10.82
CA ILE A 229 10.47 2.55 9.47
C ILE A 229 11.34 1.43 8.90
N THR A 230 10.71 0.32 8.52
CA THR A 230 11.38 -0.89 8.02
C THR A 230 11.21 -1.10 6.51
N ASP A 231 10.15 -0.56 5.91
CA ASP A 231 9.90 -0.65 4.46
C ASP A 231 9.15 0.59 3.95
N ILE A 232 9.48 1.00 2.73
CA ILE A 232 8.72 2.01 1.99
C ILE A 232 8.60 1.56 0.52
N ALA A 233 7.36 1.38 0.07
CA ALA A 233 7.05 0.89 -1.27
C ALA A 233 5.97 1.71 -1.94
N LEU A 234 6.01 1.79 -3.28
CA LEU A 234 4.97 2.39 -4.10
C LEU A 234 4.05 1.30 -4.67
N GLY A 235 2.74 1.49 -4.56
CA GLY A 235 1.74 0.55 -5.06
C GLY A 235 0.36 1.15 -5.15
N TYR A 236 -0.67 0.32 -5.10
CA TYR A 236 -2.06 0.75 -5.22
C TYR A 236 -2.83 0.48 -3.93
N ARG A 237 -3.75 1.37 -3.58
CA ARG A 237 -4.74 1.14 -2.52
C ARG A 237 -6.14 1.41 -3.04
N PHE A 238 -7.06 0.51 -2.71
CA PHE A 238 -8.47 0.65 -2.96
C PHE A 238 -9.23 0.53 -1.65
N ASP A 239 -9.54 1.66 -1.04
CA ASP A 239 -10.24 1.71 0.25
C ASP A 239 -11.43 2.66 0.14
N PRO A 240 -12.53 2.22 -0.51
CA PRO A 240 -13.68 3.07 -0.71
C PRO A 240 -14.49 3.23 0.59
N PRO A 241 -15.08 4.41 0.85
CA PRO A 241 -16.03 4.55 1.93
C PRO A 241 -17.22 3.60 1.70
N ASN A 242 -17.72 2.98 2.76
CA ASN A 242 -18.82 2.01 2.71
C ASN A 242 -18.57 0.82 1.75
N TRP A 243 -17.39 0.21 1.85
CA TRP A 243 -16.93 -0.93 1.03
C TRP A 243 -17.97 -2.05 0.81
N GLN A 244 -18.87 -2.25 1.77
CA GLN A 244 -19.97 -3.23 1.74
C GLN A 244 -20.85 -3.09 0.48
N ASN A 245 -21.11 -1.85 0.03
CA ASN A 245 -21.96 -1.56 -1.13
C ASN A 245 -21.19 -1.40 -2.45
N VAL A 246 -19.86 -1.34 -2.39
CA VAL A 246 -19.01 -1.02 -3.55
C VAL A 246 -18.58 -2.30 -4.27
N LYS A 247 -18.97 -2.49 -5.53
CA LYS A 247 -18.58 -3.69 -6.31
C LYS A 247 -17.22 -3.52 -6.98
N SER A 248 -16.92 -2.31 -7.42
CA SER A 248 -15.71 -1.93 -8.15
C SER A 248 -15.42 -0.46 -7.95
N GLY A 249 -14.21 -0.05 -8.28
CA GLY A 249 -13.82 1.35 -8.31
C GLY A 249 -12.34 1.52 -8.61
N THR A 250 -11.85 2.71 -8.31
CA THR A 250 -10.50 3.13 -8.67
C THR A 250 -9.55 2.95 -7.50
N ALA A 251 -8.53 2.11 -7.69
CA ALA A 251 -7.37 2.02 -6.80
C ALA A 251 -6.37 3.12 -7.18
N PHE A 252 -5.99 3.94 -6.20
CA PHE A 252 -5.07 5.05 -6.40
C PHE A 252 -3.65 4.65 -6.03
N PRO A 253 -2.63 5.18 -6.74
CA PRO A 253 -1.25 5.03 -6.33
C PRO A 253 -1.00 5.63 -4.94
N VAL A 254 -0.35 4.86 -4.07
CA VAL A 254 0.01 5.25 -2.70
C VAL A 254 1.40 4.76 -2.34
N TRP A 255 2.06 5.50 -1.46
CA TRP A 255 3.21 5.02 -0.71
C TRP A 255 2.73 4.24 0.51
N ARG A 256 3.23 3.02 0.69
CA ARG A 256 3.08 2.22 1.90
C ARG A 256 4.37 2.31 2.70
N ILE A 257 4.26 2.73 3.95
CA ILE A 257 5.37 2.84 4.90
C ILE A 257 5.07 1.89 6.04
N VAL A 258 5.99 0.98 6.32
CA VAL A 258 5.82 -0.08 7.32
C VAL A 258 6.69 0.25 8.52
N LEU A 259 6.10 0.17 9.70
CA LEU A 259 6.80 0.34 10.97
C LEU A 259 7.19 -1.02 11.55
N LYS A 260 8.25 -1.03 12.36
CA LYS A 260 8.78 -2.23 13.02
C LYS A 260 7.76 -2.92 13.93
N GLU A 261 6.86 -2.15 14.54
CA GLU A 261 5.76 -2.64 15.37
C GLU A 261 4.65 -3.35 14.56
N GLY A 262 4.68 -3.23 13.23
CA GLY A 262 3.73 -3.85 12.31
C GLY A 262 2.62 -2.92 11.81
N ASP A 263 2.61 -1.67 12.27
CA ASP A 263 1.75 -0.60 11.75
C ASP A 263 2.13 -0.22 10.33
N VAL A 264 1.12 0.20 9.57
CA VAL A 264 1.29 0.56 8.16
C VAL A 264 0.63 1.90 7.88
N ILE A 265 1.42 2.84 7.36
CA ILE A 265 0.98 4.19 7.01
C ILE A 265 0.92 4.30 5.48
N PHE A 266 -0.15 4.93 5.01
CA PHE A 266 -0.34 5.18 3.59
C PHE A 266 -0.37 6.68 3.31
N ILE A 267 0.37 7.08 2.28
CA ILE A 267 0.44 8.46 1.79
C ILE A 267 0.06 8.45 0.32
N ASP A 268 -0.88 9.32 -0.08
CA ASP A 268 -1.27 9.47 -1.46
C ASP A 268 -0.06 9.83 -2.31
N ALA A 269 0.10 9.10 -3.40
CA ALA A 269 1.29 9.24 -4.23
C ALA A 269 1.12 10.38 -5.25
N TYR A 270 -0.12 10.79 -5.55
CA TYR A 270 -0.36 12.00 -6.34
C TYR A 270 -0.14 13.26 -5.51
N GLU A 271 0.31 14.31 -6.19
CA GLU A 271 0.33 15.66 -5.65
C GLU A 271 -1.13 16.10 -5.49
N ASN A 272 -1.63 16.16 -4.27
CA ASN A 272 -2.88 16.84 -3.96
C ASN A 272 -2.49 18.30 -3.67
N ASP A 273 -2.89 19.21 -4.55
CA ASP A 273 -2.77 20.66 -4.36
C ASP A 273 -3.65 21.16 -3.21
#